data_AF-A0A453KAX1-F1
#
_entry.id   AF-A0A453KAX1-F1
#
_cell.length_a   1.000
_cell.length_b   1.000
_cell.length_c   1.000
_cell.angle_alpha   90.00
_cell.angle_beta   90.00
_cell.angle_gamma   90.00
#
_symmetry.space_group_name_H-M   'P 1'
#
loop_
_entity.id
_entity.type
_entity.pdbx_description
1 polymer ?
#
loop_
_entity_poly.entity_id
_entity_poly.type
_entity_poly.pdbx_seq_one_letter_code
_entity_poly.pdbx_strand_id
1 'polypeptide(L)'
;LKEQIEVRFSAVRWATTLYDMQHCPSRYICMLGASDVKLDIREMALTGLNLLNDERQSPAMTVDFNYPDIVEMLNYIYSQQPKLLQSNDQSDGKLLFSSKTFLAMIKFLMKCFEASDIPDLSQEDPSHSPVAKMCVVLEHAMSYEGSSELHALALKSLVDISFRQPKLVSSRYANRLHWLRTLLSHVDSDARESAARLLGIASSALSSSAALNLLSELTSALDPNHPSRFEIYHGLLCATGYVTAC
;
A
#
# COMPACT_ATOMS: atom_id res chain seq x y z
N LEU A 1 33.40 -2.08 -6.86
CA LEU A 1 32.16 -2.88 -7.10
C LEU A 1 32.07 -4.13 -6.22
N LYS A 2 33.09 -5.01 -6.21
CA LYS A 2 33.10 -6.24 -5.39
C LYS A 2 32.98 -5.98 -3.88
N GLU A 3 33.79 -5.07 -3.35
CA GLU A 3 33.77 -4.66 -1.93
C GLU A 3 32.40 -4.11 -1.50
N GLN A 4 31.73 -3.32 -2.35
CA GLN A 4 30.38 -2.82 -2.08
C GLN A 4 29.32 -3.93 -2.02
N ILE A 5 29.51 -5.05 -2.74
CA ILE A 5 28.61 -6.20 -2.67
C ILE A 5 28.82 -6.93 -1.33
N GLU A 6 30.07 -7.12 -0.91
CA GLU A 6 30.41 -7.78 0.36
C GLU A 6 29.90 -7.01 1.59
N VAL A 7 29.95 -5.67 1.54
CA VAL A 7 29.36 -4.81 2.58
C VAL A 7 27.85 -4.98 2.67
N ARG A 8 27.14 -4.94 1.53
CA ARG A 8 25.67 -5.10 1.52
C ARG A 8 25.25 -6.50 1.94
N PHE A 9 25.98 -7.53 1.50
CA PHE A 9 25.76 -8.91 1.93
C PHE A 9 25.95 -9.05 3.44
N SER A 10 27.04 -8.51 4.00
CA SER A 10 27.30 -8.52 5.44
C SER A 10 26.22 -7.80 6.23
N ALA A 11 25.76 -6.63 5.75
CA ALA A 11 24.70 -5.86 6.40
C ALA A 11 23.38 -6.63 6.46
N VAL A 12 22.93 -7.22 5.34
CA VAL A 12 21.70 -8.03 5.31
C VAL A 12 21.86 -9.28 6.16
N ARG A 13 23.02 -9.95 6.11
CA ARG A 13 23.31 -11.13 6.94
C ARG A 13 23.23 -10.80 8.42
N TRP A 14 23.85 -9.71 8.87
CA TRP A 14 23.77 -9.29 10.26
C TRP A 14 22.34 -8.95 10.66
N ALA A 15 21.61 -8.26 9.78
CA ALA A 15 20.21 -7.95 10.00
C ALA A 15 19.35 -9.22 10.15
N THR A 16 19.67 -10.31 9.46
CA THR A 16 18.89 -11.56 9.53
C THR A 16 19.36 -12.55 10.59
N THR A 17 20.62 -12.49 11.05
CA THR A 17 21.17 -13.49 11.99
C THR A 17 21.37 -12.99 13.41
N LEU A 18 21.66 -11.70 13.61
CA LEU A 18 22.03 -11.18 14.94
C LEU A 18 20.84 -10.62 15.72
N TYR A 19 19.79 -10.19 15.01
CA TYR A 19 18.64 -9.51 15.58
C TYR A 19 17.38 -10.32 15.30
N ASP A 20 16.44 -10.23 16.23
CA ASP A 20 15.13 -10.88 16.09
C ASP A 20 14.25 -10.21 15.02
N MET A 21 13.03 -10.74 14.88
CA MET A 21 12.04 -10.25 13.94
C MET A 21 11.50 -8.86 14.33
N GLN A 22 11.51 -8.50 15.61
CA GLN A 22 10.97 -7.24 16.14
C GLN A 22 11.92 -6.05 15.92
N HIS A 23 13.21 -6.29 15.69
CA HIS A 23 14.20 -5.24 15.49
C HIS A 23 13.98 -4.43 14.19
N CYS A 24 13.30 -3.29 14.31
CA CYS A 24 12.91 -2.39 13.21
C CYS A 24 14.07 -2.00 12.27
N PRO A 25 15.26 -1.59 12.75
CA PRO A 25 16.40 -1.27 11.88
C PRO A 25 16.80 -2.43 10.96
N SER A 26 16.82 -3.66 11.49
CA SER A 26 17.18 -4.85 10.73
C SER A 26 16.14 -5.18 9.66
N ARG A 27 14.85 -5.04 9.99
CA ARG A 27 13.76 -5.22 9.01
C ARG A 27 13.83 -4.17 7.91
N TYR A 28 14.11 -2.91 8.25
CA TYR A 28 14.30 -1.85 7.26
C TYR A 28 15.48 -2.13 6.32
N ILE A 29 16.63 -2.59 6.84
CA ILE A 29 17.76 -3.03 6.00
C ILE A 29 17.33 -4.14 5.03
N CYS A 30 16.51 -5.09 5.49
CA CYS A 30 15.98 -6.14 4.63
C CYS A 30 15.00 -5.59 3.56
N MET A 31 14.17 -4.60 3.88
CA MET A 31 13.32 -3.94 2.86
C MET A 31 14.16 -3.30 1.75
N LEU A 32 15.26 -2.64 2.11
CA LEU A 32 16.21 -2.09 1.13
C LEU A 32 16.88 -3.21 0.33
N GLY A 33 17.34 -4.26 1.01
CA GLY A 33 18.02 -5.42 0.42
C GLY A 33 17.18 -6.22 -0.57
N ALA A 34 15.84 -6.19 -0.47
CA ALA A 34 14.94 -6.84 -1.41
C ALA A 34 15.08 -6.32 -2.86
N SER A 35 15.64 -5.11 -3.02
CA SER A 35 15.88 -4.50 -4.33
C SER A 35 17.29 -4.74 -4.89
N ASP A 36 18.14 -5.50 -4.21
CA ASP A 36 19.55 -5.67 -4.61
C ASP A 36 19.68 -6.29 -6.02
N VAL A 37 20.76 -5.92 -6.71
CA VAL A 37 21.10 -6.51 -8.01
C VAL A 37 21.52 -7.97 -7.88
N LYS A 38 22.06 -8.37 -6.72
CA LYS A 38 22.52 -9.73 -6.43
C LYS A 38 21.40 -10.58 -5.81
N LEU A 39 21.17 -11.76 -6.40
CA LEU A 39 20.06 -12.64 -6.05
C LEU A 39 20.16 -13.16 -4.61
N ASP A 40 21.36 -13.57 -4.18
CA ASP A 40 21.64 -14.05 -2.82
C ASP A 40 21.33 -13.02 -1.75
N ILE A 41 21.68 -11.75 -1.97
CA ILE A 41 21.33 -10.64 -1.06
C ILE A 41 19.80 -10.44 -1.01
N ARG A 42 19.13 -10.46 -2.16
CA ARG A 42 17.67 -10.31 -2.22
C ARG A 42 16.96 -11.45 -1.50
N GLU A 43 17.34 -12.70 -1.75
CA GLU A 43 16.72 -13.86 -1.13
C GLU A 43 16.93 -13.85 0.39
N MET A 44 18.14 -13.52 0.85
CA MET A 44 18.42 -13.36 2.28
C MET A 44 17.57 -12.25 2.90
N ALA A 45 17.43 -11.12 2.22
CA ALA A 45 16.61 -10.01 2.69
C ALA A 45 15.12 -10.41 2.78
N LEU A 46 14.58 -11.07 1.75
CA LEU A 46 13.21 -11.58 1.75
C LEU A 46 12.99 -12.68 2.80
N THR A 47 14.02 -13.50 3.10
CA THR A 47 13.98 -14.46 4.22
C THR A 47 13.83 -13.73 5.54
N GLY A 48 14.63 -12.69 5.76
CA GLY A 48 14.57 -11.87 6.97
C GLY A 48 13.24 -11.13 7.15
N LEU A 49 12.49 -10.91 6.08
CA LEU A 49 11.14 -10.34 6.14
C LEU A 49 10.03 -11.40 6.21
N ASN A 50 10.38 -12.69 6.20
CA ASN A 50 9.43 -13.78 6.04
C ASN A 50 8.53 -13.61 4.78
N LEU A 51 9.12 -13.23 3.65
CA LEU A 51 8.42 -12.99 2.37
C LEU A 51 8.83 -13.95 1.25
N LEU A 52 9.86 -14.78 1.43
CA LEU A 52 10.31 -15.73 0.40
C LEU A 52 9.29 -16.83 0.06
N ASN A 53 8.45 -17.20 1.03
CA ASN A 53 7.59 -18.38 0.95
C ASN A 53 6.12 -18.06 0.67
N ASP A 54 5.75 -16.79 0.47
CA ASP A 54 4.36 -16.38 0.21
C ASP A 54 3.77 -17.01 -1.07
N GLU A 55 4.60 -17.52 -1.99
CA GLU A 55 4.12 -18.25 -3.19
C GLU A 55 4.06 -19.79 -3.02
N ARG A 56 4.57 -20.35 -1.91
CA ARG A 56 4.75 -21.81 -1.73
C ARG A 56 4.13 -22.38 -0.45
N GLN A 57 3.48 -21.56 0.38
CA GLN A 57 2.88 -22.05 1.62
C GLN A 57 1.49 -22.63 1.40
N SER A 58 1.35 -23.93 1.70
CA SER A 58 0.10 -24.51 2.15
C SER A 58 -0.24 -23.97 3.56
N PRO A 59 -1.52 -23.89 3.96
CA PRO A 59 -1.97 -23.25 5.20
C PRO A 59 -1.58 -24.00 6.50
N ALA A 60 -0.62 -24.93 6.45
CA ALA A 60 -0.37 -25.91 7.53
C ALA A 60 0.85 -25.59 8.43
N MET A 61 1.63 -24.53 8.17
CA MET A 61 2.76 -24.16 9.02
C MET A 61 2.94 -22.64 9.10
N THR A 62 1.96 -21.94 9.67
CA THR A 62 2.17 -20.57 10.13
C THR A 62 3.05 -20.61 11.36
N VAL A 63 4.37 -20.47 11.18
CA VAL A 63 5.25 -20.12 12.29
C VAL A 63 4.77 -18.74 12.76
N ASP A 64 4.37 -18.67 14.02
CA ASP A 64 3.93 -17.42 14.62
C ASP A 64 5.15 -16.52 14.79
N PHE A 65 5.34 -15.60 13.85
CA PHE A 65 6.43 -14.65 13.91
C PHE A 65 5.96 -13.48 14.76
N ASN A 66 6.71 -13.17 15.82
CA ASN A 66 6.52 -11.93 16.55
C ASN A 66 6.99 -10.76 15.68
N TYR A 67 6.09 -10.24 14.83
CA TYR A 67 6.36 -9.07 14.02
C TYR A 67 6.66 -7.84 14.90
N PRO A 68 7.42 -6.85 14.39
CA PRO A 68 7.56 -5.57 15.06
C PRO A 68 6.20 -4.93 15.31
N ASP A 69 6.12 -4.13 16.38
CA ASP A 69 5.03 -3.19 16.53
C ASP A 69 4.97 -2.26 15.31
N ILE A 70 3.77 -2.15 14.73
CA ILE A 70 3.58 -1.40 13.48
C ILE A 70 3.85 0.10 13.67
N VAL A 71 3.56 0.66 14.84
CA VAL A 71 3.82 2.06 15.16
C VAL A 71 5.33 2.31 15.20
N GLU A 72 6.08 1.44 15.88
CA GLU A 72 7.55 1.51 15.93
C GLU A 72 8.17 1.36 14.55
N MET A 73 7.72 0.38 13.76
CA MET A 73 8.25 0.14 12.42
C MET A 73 8.00 1.31 11.47
N LEU A 74 6.78 1.86 11.48
CA LEU A 74 6.45 3.05 10.70
C LEU A 74 7.27 4.26 11.16
N ASN A 75 7.37 4.51 12.47
CA ASN A 75 8.18 5.61 12.99
C ASN A 75 9.65 5.51 12.54
N TYR A 76 10.21 4.30 12.53
CA TYR A 76 11.55 4.06 12.01
C TYR A 76 11.65 4.36 10.51
N ILE A 77 10.71 3.90 9.68
CA ILE A 77 10.71 4.19 8.24
C ILE A 77 10.66 5.70 7.98
N TYR A 78 9.81 6.43 8.70
CA TYR A 78 9.70 7.88 8.58
C TYR A 78 10.96 8.61 9.06
N SER A 79 11.64 8.11 10.09
CA SER A 79 12.91 8.70 10.52
C SER A 79 14.02 8.51 9.47
N GLN A 80 13.99 7.40 8.72
CA GLN A 80 14.95 7.13 7.64
C GLN A 80 14.60 7.86 6.33
N GLN A 81 13.31 8.14 6.09
CA GLN A 81 12.83 8.86 4.91
C GLN A 81 11.81 9.95 5.29
N PRO A 82 12.27 11.13 5.78
CA PRO A 82 11.38 12.22 6.20
C PRO A 82 10.53 12.80 5.06
N LYS A 83 10.90 12.57 3.79
CA LYS A 83 10.11 13.01 2.63
C LYS A 83 8.71 12.39 2.59
N LEU A 84 8.49 11.27 3.27
CA LEU A 84 7.15 10.67 3.44
C LEU A 84 6.17 11.61 4.18
N LEU A 85 6.66 12.58 4.95
CA LEU A 85 5.82 13.58 5.62
C LEU A 85 5.29 14.65 4.65
N GLN A 86 5.85 14.74 3.45
CA GLN A 86 5.45 15.73 2.44
C GLN A 86 4.26 15.17 1.64
N SER A 87 3.32 16.03 1.26
CA SER A 87 2.17 15.65 0.44
C SER A 87 2.62 15.25 -0.97
N ASN A 88 2.10 14.14 -1.49
CA ASN A 88 2.44 13.62 -2.82
C ASN A 88 2.09 14.59 -3.97
N ASP A 89 1.25 15.60 -3.73
CA ASP A 89 0.87 16.63 -4.71
C ASP A 89 2.07 17.49 -5.18
N GLN A 90 3.19 17.44 -4.45
CA GLN A 90 4.45 18.12 -4.80
C GLN A 90 5.54 17.17 -5.32
N SER A 91 5.27 15.86 -5.43
CA SER A 91 6.27 14.92 -5.92
C SER A 91 6.31 14.98 -7.45
N ASP A 92 7.51 15.07 -8.03
CA ASP A 92 7.75 15.07 -9.49
C ASP A 92 7.38 13.73 -10.17
N GLY A 93 6.48 12.93 -9.57
CA GLY A 93 6.13 11.58 -10.01
C GLY A 93 7.21 10.53 -9.71
N LYS A 94 8.27 10.91 -8.98
CA LYS A 94 9.42 10.06 -8.66
C LYS A 94 9.21 9.22 -7.40
N LEU A 95 9.53 7.93 -7.47
CA LEU A 95 9.46 7.06 -6.31
C LEU A 95 10.51 7.40 -5.24
N LEU A 96 10.10 7.39 -3.96
CA LEU A 96 11.00 7.57 -2.81
C LEU A 96 11.92 6.36 -2.54
N PHE A 97 11.49 5.18 -2.97
CA PHE A 97 12.22 3.92 -2.90
C PHE A 97 12.07 3.18 -4.23
N SER A 98 12.94 2.21 -4.52
CA SER A 98 12.73 1.35 -5.70
C SER A 98 11.39 0.61 -5.60
N SER A 99 10.78 0.24 -6.72
CA SER A 99 9.51 -0.50 -6.72
C SER A 99 9.61 -1.81 -5.93
N LYS A 100 10.75 -2.53 -6.03
CA LYS A 100 10.98 -3.77 -5.27
C LYS A 100 11.09 -3.54 -3.76
N THR A 101 11.70 -2.43 -3.34
CA THR A 101 11.74 -2.02 -1.93
C THR A 101 10.34 -1.75 -1.42
N PHE A 102 9.53 -0.99 -2.17
CA PHE A 102 8.14 -0.73 -1.79
C PHE A 102 7.31 -2.01 -1.73
N LEU A 103 7.43 -2.92 -2.71
CA LEU A 103 6.72 -4.21 -2.69
C LEU A 103 7.02 -5.00 -1.40
N ALA A 104 8.31 -5.12 -1.04
CA ALA A 104 8.71 -5.82 0.18
C ALA A 104 8.25 -5.07 1.45
N MET A 105 8.37 -3.74 1.45
CA MET A 105 7.95 -2.88 2.56
C MET A 105 6.45 -3.00 2.82
N ILE A 106 5.60 -2.89 1.79
CA ILE A 106 4.15 -2.99 1.91
C ILE A 106 3.76 -4.37 2.40
N LYS A 107 4.26 -5.45 1.78
CA LYS A 107 3.96 -6.83 2.21
C LYS A 107 4.32 -7.05 3.67
N PHE A 108 5.50 -6.60 4.10
CA PHE A 108 5.94 -6.75 5.48
C PHE A 108 5.12 -5.91 6.46
N LEU A 109 4.86 -4.64 6.13
CA LEU A 109 4.04 -3.75 6.97
C LEU A 109 2.61 -4.26 7.10
N MET A 110 2.03 -4.86 6.05
CA MET A 110 0.73 -5.52 6.13
C MET A 110 0.76 -6.71 7.09
N LYS A 111 1.81 -7.56 7.09
CA LYS A 111 1.95 -8.62 8.10
C LYS A 111 2.05 -8.06 9.53
N CYS A 112 2.77 -6.96 9.72
CA CYS A 112 2.85 -6.28 11.03
C CYS A 112 1.49 -5.70 11.45
N PHE A 113 0.78 -5.04 10.53
CA PHE A 113 -0.56 -4.51 10.75
C PHE A 113 -1.56 -5.64 11.06
N GLU A 114 -1.43 -6.77 10.37
CA GLU A 114 -2.30 -7.92 10.57
C GLU A 114 -2.14 -8.55 11.95
N ALA A 115 -0.89 -8.64 12.42
CA ALA A 115 -0.52 -9.14 13.74
C ALA A 115 -0.79 -8.14 14.88
N SER A 116 -1.00 -6.86 14.57
CA SER A 116 -1.27 -5.83 15.57
C SER A 116 -2.75 -5.80 15.98
N ASP A 117 -3.01 -5.74 17.29
CA ASP A 117 -4.33 -5.50 17.88
C ASP A 117 -4.64 -3.99 17.91
N ILE A 118 -4.60 -3.30 16.76
CA ILE A 118 -4.99 -1.89 16.70
C ILE A 118 -6.52 -1.81 16.81
N PRO A 119 -7.08 -1.23 17.90
CA PRO A 119 -8.53 -1.05 18.02
C PRO A 119 -9.06 -0.10 16.94
N ASP A 120 -10.38 -0.05 16.70
CA ASP A 120 -10.98 0.96 15.82
C ASP A 120 -10.73 2.37 16.40
N LEU A 121 -9.70 3.06 15.89
CA LEU A 121 -9.22 4.34 16.42
C LEU A 121 -10.06 5.47 15.84
N SER A 122 -11.34 5.46 16.20
CA SER A 122 -12.33 6.45 15.75
C SER A 122 -12.15 7.86 16.34
N GLN A 123 -11.16 8.08 17.22
CA GLN A 123 -10.96 9.35 17.93
C GLN A 123 -9.50 9.83 18.03
N GLU A 124 -8.52 9.15 17.43
CA GLU A 124 -7.14 9.65 17.45
C GLU A 124 -6.93 10.78 16.44
N ASP A 125 -6.01 11.69 16.76
CA ASP A 125 -5.54 12.72 15.83
C ASP A 125 -5.05 12.04 14.53
N PRO A 126 -5.69 12.32 13.38
CA PRO A 126 -5.35 11.70 12.10
C PRO A 126 -3.88 11.90 11.71
N SER A 127 -3.21 12.93 12.23
CA SER A 127 -1.81 13.24 11.94
C SER A 127 -0.80 12.28 12.59
N HIS A 128 -1.19 11.60 13.67
CA HIS A 128 -0.33 10.66 14.40
C HIS A 128 -0.74 9.20 14.29
N SER A 129 -1.91 8.91 13.71
CA SER A 129 -2.43 7.55 13.53
C SER A 129 -1.46 6.67 12.71
N PRO A 130 -1.14 5.44 13.18
CA PRO A 130 -0.32 4.49 12.40
C PRO A 130 -1.01 4.12 11.09
N VAL A 131 -2.33 4.06 11.08
CA VAL A 131 -3.14 3.80 9.88
C VAL A 131 -2.98 4.92 8.87
N ALA A 132 -3.04 6.18 9.31
CA ALA A 132 -2.83 7.33 8.43
C ALA A 132 -1.41 7.35 7.85
N LYS A 133 -0.38 7.06 8.67
CA LYS A 133 1.01 6.91 8.20
C LYS A 133 1.16 5.77 7.19
N MET A 134 0.47 4.66 7.40
CA MET A 134 0.44 3.53 6.46
C MET A 134 -0.20 3.95 5.13
N CYS A 135 -1.35 4.63 5.16
CA CYS A 135 -1.98 5.18 3.95
C CYS A 135 -1.04 6.09 3.16
N VAL A 136 -0.26 6.94 3.83
CA VAL A 136 0.72 7.82 3.18
C VAL A 136 1.84 7.01 2.50
N VAL A 137 2.35 5.95 3.12
CA VAL A 137 3.34 5.06 2.48
C VAL A 137 2.77 4.43 1.21
N LEU A 138 1.52 3.94 1.28
CA LEU A 138 0.82 3.32 0.14
C LEU A 138 0.54 4.34 -0.97
N GLU A 139 0.20 5.58 -0.63
CA GLU A 139 0.02 6.67 -1.58
C GLU A 139 1.31 7.03 -2.33
N HIS A 140 2.45 7.04 -1.65
CA HIS A 140 3.75 7.26 -2.30
C HIS A 140 4.15 6.08 -3.20
N ALA A 141 3.75 4.86 -2.86
CA ALA A 141 3.96 3.69 -3.72
C ALA A 141 3.18 3.76 -5.04
N MET A 142 2.09 4.56 -5.07
CA MET A 142 1.28 4.84 -6.26
C MET A 142 1.75 6.08 -7.05
N SER A 143 3.02 6.46 -6.91
CA SER A 143 3.64 7.49 -7.74
C SER A 143 3.67 7.07 -9.22
N TYR A 144 3.73 8.02 -10.16
CA TYR A 144 3.73 7.73 -11.60
C TYR A 144 4.81 6.73 -12.06
N GLU A 145 6.03 6.78 -11.49
CA GLU A 145 7.11 5.81 -11.76
C GLU A 145 6.89 4.41 -11.14
N GLY A 146 5.84 4.23 -10.34
CA GLY A 146 5.45 2.95 -9.77
C GLY A 146 5.14 1.90 -10.83
N SER A 147 5.50 0.65 -10.56
CA SER A 147 5.11 -0.45 -11.43
C SER A 147 3.61 -0.73 -11.26
N SER A 148 3.00 -1.29 -12.30
CA SER A 148 1.60 -1.70 -12.27
C SER A 148 1.30 -2.66 -11.09
N GLU A 149 2.19 -3.62 -10.84
CA GLU A 149 2.13 -4.53 -9.70
C GLU A 149 2.16 -3.78 -8.36
N LEU A 150 3.00 -2.75 -8.26
CA LEU A 150 3.11 -1.96 -7.03
C LEU A 150 1.83 -1.15 -6.77
N HIS A 151 1.24 -0.56 -7.82
CA HIS A 151 -0.03 0.15 -7.70
C HIS A 151 -1.16 -0.79 -7.25
N ALA A 152 -1.26 -1.96 -7.87
CA ALA A 152 -2.24 -2.97 -7.51
C ALA A 152 -2.08 -3.42 -6.05
N LEU A 153 -0.85 -3.73 -5.61
CA LEU A 153 -0.58 -4.08 -4.23
C LEU A 153 -0.95 -2.95 -3.27
N ALA A 154 -0.54 -1.72 -3.56
CA ALA A 154 -0.80 -0.57 -2.69
C ALA A 154 -2.30 -0.29 -2.54
N LEU A 155 -3.06 -0.34 -3.63
CA LEU A 155 -4.52 -0.17 -3.61
C LEU A 155 -5.21 -1.29 -2.86
N LYS A 156 -4.80 -2.54 -3.09
CA LYS A 156 -5.34 -3.70 -2.38
C LYS A 156 -5.09 -3.57 -0.87
N SER A 157 -3.87 -3.20 -0.47
CA SER A 157 -3.54 -2.97 0.95
C SER A 157 -4.37 -1.84 1.57
N LEU A 158 -4.68 -0.77 0.83
CA LEU A 158 -5.60 0.27 1.31
C LEU A 158 -7.03 -0.27 1.53
N VAL A 159 -7.52 -1.12 0.62
CA VAL A 159 -8.81 -1.82 0.81
C VAL A 159 -8.74 -2.73 2.04
N ASP A 160 -7.67 -3.49 2.22
CA ASP A 160 -7.51 -4.41 3.35
C ASP A 160 -7.50 -3.65 4.70
N ILE A 161 -6.81 -2.51 4.77
CA ILE A 161 -6.82 -1.61 5.93
C ILE A 161 -8.25 -1.08 6.20
N SER A 162 -9.00 -0.77 5.16
CA SER A 162 -10.37 -0.25 5.30
C SER A 162 -11.33 -1.21 6.00
N PHE A 163 -11.11 -2.53 5.88
CA PHE A 163 -11.96 -3.49 6.58
C PHE A 163 -11.79 -3.44 8.10
N ARG A 164 -10.60 -3.06 8.59
CA ARG A 164 -10.36 -2.87 10.03
C ARG A 164 -10.64 -1.44 10.50
N GLN A 165 -10.43 -0.46 9.63
CA GLN A 165 -10.47 0.97 9.98
C GLN A 165 -11.37 1.76 9.00
N PRO A 166 -12.65 1.39 8.84
CA PRO A 166 -13.50 1.89 7.77
C PRO A 166 -13.75 3.39 7.84
N LYS A 167 -13.96 3.95 9.04
CA LYS A 167 -14.26 5.38 9.24
C LYS A 167 -13.06 6.28 8.90
N LEU A 168 -11.86 5.87 9.29
CA LEU A 168 -10.63 6.63 9.02
C LEU A 168 -10.35 6.63 7.52
N VAL A 169 -10.42 5.46 6.88
CA VAL A 169 -10.16 5.32 5.44
C VAL A 169 -11.22 6.05 4.60
N SER A 170 -12.51 5.90 4.93
CA SER A 170 -13.58 6.58 4.19
C SER A 170 -13.46 8.10 4.30
N SER A 171 -13.22 8.63 5.50
CA SER A 171 -13.03 10.08 5.71
C SER A 171 -11.79 10.61 4.98
N ARG A 172 -10.67 9.87 5.01
CA ARG A 172 -9.44 10.26 4.30
C ARG A 172 -9.67 10.40 2.79
N TYR A 173 -10.30 9.39 2.19
CA TYR A 173 -10.44 9.34 0.74
C TYR A 173 -11.68 10.06 0.19
N ALA A 174 -12.65 10.44 1.03
CA ALA A 174 -13.74 11.34 0.65
C ALA A 174 -13.23 12.70 0.11
N ASN A 175 -12.06 13.15 0.57
CA ASN A 175 -11.41 14.37 0.07
C ASN A 175 -10.53 14.14 -1.17
N ARG A 176 -10.42 12.89 -1.66
CA ARG A 176 -9.54 12.50 -2.77
C ARG A 176 -10.29 11.71 -3.86
N LEU A 177 -11.60 11.91 -3.98
CA LEU A 177 -12.44 11.22 -5.00
C LEU A 177 -11.92 11.44 -6.41
N HIS A 178 -11.46 12.66 -6.74
CA HIS A 178 -10.90 12.94 -8.06
C HIS A 178 -9.67 12.07 -8.36
N TRP A 179 -8.75 11.95 -7.40
CA TRP A 179 -7.57 11.10 -7.53
C TRP A 179 -7.95 9.61 -7.64
N LEU A 180 -8.89 9.11 -6.83
CA LEU A 180 -9.37 7.73 -6.97
C LEU A 180 -9.99 7.46 -8.35
N ARG A 181 -10.68 8.44 -8.94
CA ARG A 181 -11.27 8.32 -10.29
C ARG A 181 -10.21 8.21 -11.38
N THR A 182 -9.05 8.85 -11.25
CA THR A 182 -7.98 8.72 -12.26
C THR A 182 -7.41 7.30 -12.30
N LEU A 183 -7.53 6.54 -11.22
CA LEU A 183 -7.08 5.15 -11.12
C LEU A 183 -8.07 4.14 -11.72
N LEU A 184 -9.31 4.55 -12.05
CA LEU A 184 -10.30 3.67 -12.69
C LEU A 184 -9.93 3.31 -14.13
N SER A 185 -9.03 4.06 -14.77
CA SER A 185 -8.54 3.78 -16.12
C SER A 185 -7.18 3.07 -16.13
N HIS A 186 -6.70 2.61 -14.97
CA HIS A 186 -5.41 1.93 -14.84
C HIS A 186 -5.35 0.67 -15.72
N VAL A 187 -4.17 0.31 -16.22
CA VAL A 187 -4.01 -0.83 -17.16
C VAL A 187 -4.25 -2.19 -16.50
N ASP A 188 -3.92 -2.30 -15.21
CA ASP A 188 -4.10 -3.51 -14.41
C ASP A 188 -5.49 -3.59 -13.78
N SER A 189 -6.14 -4.75 -13.91
CA SER A 189 -7.51 -4.98 -13.45
C SER A 189 -7.64 -4.94 -11.94
N ASP A 190 -6.66 -5.48 -11.21
CA ASP A 190 -6.71 -5.57 -9.74
C ASP A 190 -6.58 -4.18 -9.13
N ALA A 191 -5.72 -3.34 -9.72
CA ALA A 191 -5.64 -1.92 -9.40
C ALA A 191 -6.98 -1.20 -9.66
N ARG A 192 -7.59 -1.39 -10.84
CA ARG A 192 -8.89 -0.76 -11.15
C ARG A 192 -9.99 -1.17 -10.17
N GLU A 193 -10.10 -2.46 -9.88
CA GLU A 193 -11.12 -2.98 -8.97
C GLU A 193 -10.89 -2.48 -7.54
N SER A 194 -9.65 -2.46 -7.07
CA SER A 194 -9.32 -1.94 -5.73
C SER A 194 -9.57 -0.44 -5.62
N ALA A 195 -9.25 0.35 -6.65
CA ALA A 195 -9.58 1.77 -6.70
C ALA A 195 -11.10 2.01 -6.69
N ALA A 196 -11.87 1.20 -7.43
CA ALA A 196 -13.33 1.24 -7.44
C ALA A 196 -13.92 0.91 -6.06
N ARG A 197 -13.40 -0.10 -5.37
CA ARG A 197 -13.78 -0.44 -3.98
C ARG A 197 -13.51 0.72 -3.02
N LEU A 198 -12.31 1.32 -3.09
CA LEU A 198 -11.97 2.49 -2.27
C LEU A 198 -12.88 3.68 -2.56
N LEU A 199 -13.29 3.89 -3.81
CA LEU A 199 -14.24 4.94 -4.16
C LEU A 199 -15.61 4.69 -3.51
N GLY A 200 -16.08 3.45 -3.50
CA GLY A 200 -17.27 3.03 -2.74
C GLY A 200 -17.12 3.33 -1.25
N ILE A 201 -16.04 2.85 -0.62
CA ILE A 201 -15.75 3.10 0.80
C ILE A 201 -15.72 4.61 1.10
N ALA A 202 -15.03 5.41 0.28
CA ALA A 202 -14.98 6.86 0.42
C ALA A 202 -16.37 7.52 0.30
N SER A 203 -17.22 6.98 -0.57
CA SER A 203 -18.58 7.50 -0.76
C SER A 203 -19.47 7.36 0.47
N SER A 204 -19.21 6.37 1.34
CA SER A 204 -19.95 6.20 2.62
C SER A 204 -19.78 7.36 3.61
N ALA A 205 -18.74 8.19 3.44
CA ALA A 205 -18.51 9.39 4.24
C ALA A 205 -19.13 10.65 3.60
N LEU A 206 -19.76 10.54 2.42
CA LEU A 206 -20.40 11.66 1.73
C LEU A 206 -21.84 11.86 2.20
N SER A 207 -22.37 13.07 1.95
CA SER A 207 -23.82 13.30 2.03
C SER A 207 -24.54 12.58 0.89
N SER A 208 -25.82 12.25 1.08
CA SER A 208 -26.63 11.58 0.06
C SER A 208 -26.66 12.33 -1.28
N SER A 209 -26.69 13.68 -1.25
CA SER A 209 -26.64 14.49 -2.47
C SER A 209 -25.28 14.39 -3.18
N ALA A 210 -24.18 14.42 -2.43
CA ALA A 210 -22.84 14.25 -3.00
C ALA A 210 -22.61 12.85 -3.57
N ALA A 211 -23.12 11.80 -2.91
CA ALA A 211 -23.07 10.43 -3.41
C ALA A 211 -23.89 10.26 -4.71
N LEU A 212 -25.10 10.83 -4.78
CA LEU A 212 -25.91 10.82 -6.00
C LEU A 212 -25.23 11.58 -7.15
N ASN A 213 -24.59 12.71 -6.87
CA ASN A 213 -23.82 13.44 -7.88
C ASN A 213 -22.65 12.60 -8.40
N LEU A 214 -21.91 11.93 -7.50
CA LEU A 214 -20.84 11.00 -7.89
C LEU A 214 -21.35 9.88 -8.79
N LEU A 215 -22.48 9.25 -8.45
CA LEU A 215 -23.12 8.21 -9.26
C LEU A 215 -23.56 8.74 -10.64
N SER A 216 -24.15 9.93 -10.68
CA SER A 216 -24.54 10.58 -11.94
C SER A 216 -23.32 10.83 -12.83
N GLU A 217 -22.21 11.28 -12.24
CA GLU A 217 -20.97 11.52 -12.99
C GLU A 217 -20.38 10.22 -13.54
N LEU A 218 -20.31 9.15 -12.72
CA LEU A 218 -19.78 7.85 -13.14
C LEU A 218 -20.62 7.22 -14.26
N THR A 219 -21.96 7.28 -14.13
CA THR A 219 -22.87 6.72 -15.14
C THR A 219 -22.89 7.53 -16.43
N SER A 220 -22.78 8.86 -16.35
CA SER A 220 -22.68 9.71 -17.54
C SER A 220 -21.41 9.44 -18.37
N ALA A 221 -20.33 8.98 -17.74
CA ALA A 221 -19.07 8.63 -18.41
C ALA A 221 -19.14 7.29 -19.18
N LEU A 222 -20.20 6.50 -18.99
CA LEU A 222 -20.46 5.26 -19.74
C LEU A 222 -21.17 5.52 -21.09
N ASP A 223 -20.98 6.69 -21.69
CA ASP A 223 -21.67 7.09 -22.93
C ASP A 223 -21.35 6.11 -24.09
N PRO A 224 -22.36 5.43 -24.66
CA PRO A 224 -22.17 4.55 -25.81
C PRO A 224 -21.79 5.32 -27.09
N ASN A 225 -22.03 6.64 -27.16
CA ASN A 225 -21.70 7.47 -28.33
C ASN A 225 -20.23 7.90 -28.36
N HIS A 226 -19.52 7.81 -27.24
CA HIS A 226 -18.11 8.16 -27.11
C HIS A 226 -17.32 6.95 -26.60
N PRO A 227 -17.02 5.98 -27.49
CA PRO A 227 -16.40 4.72 -27.09
C PRO A 227 -15.06 4.97 -26.39
N SER A 228 -15.02 4.59 -25.12
CA SER A 228 -13.81 4.60 -24.30
C SER A 228 -13.06 3.28 -24.41
N ARG A 229 -11.83 3.23 -23.88
CA ARG A 229 -11.09 1.97 -23.79
C ARG A 229 -11.77 1.01 -22.81
N PHE A 230 -11.56 -0.29 -23.01
CA PHE A 230 -12.13 -1.33 -22.14
C PHE A 230 -11.84 -1.10 -20.65
N GLU A 231 -10.62 -0.68 -20.32
CA GLU A 231 -10.17 -0.42 -18.96
C GLU A 231 -11.04 0.64 -18.28
N ILE A 232 -11.39 1.71 -19.01
CA ILE A 232 -12.23 2.79 -18.52
C ILE A 232 -13.65 2.27 -18.22
N TYR A 233 -14.24 1.51 -19.15
CA TYR A 233 -15.57 0.92 -18.95
C TYR A 233 -15.60 -0.02 -17.76
N HIS A 234 -14.61 -0.91 -17.66
CA HIS A 234 -14.49 -1.83 -16.53
C HIS A 234 -14.40 -1.08 -15.20
N GLY A 235 -13.49 -0.11 -15.08
CA GLY A 235 -13.32 0.66 -13.85
C GLY A 235 -14.56 1.45 -13.46
N LEU A 236 -15.21 2.13 -14.41
CA LEU A 236 -16.45 2.88 -14.17
C LEU A 236 -17.62 2.00 -13.74
N LEU A 237 -17.78 0.81 -14.36
CA LEU A 237 -18.81 -0.15 -13.97
C LEU A 237 -18.59 -0.69 -12.55
N CYS A 238 -17.36 -1.10 -12.22
CA CYS A 238 -17.01 -1.52 -10.87
C CYS A 238 -17.27 -0.39 -9.86
N ALA A 239 -16.83 0.83 -10.16
CA ALA A 239 -16.99 1.98 -9.28
C ALA A 239 -18.46 2.32 -9.04
N THR A 240 -19.28 2.30 -10.10
CA THR A 240 -20.73 2.49 -9.98
C THR A 240 -21.33 1.43 -9.05
N GLY A 241 -20.99 0.15 -9.25
CA GLY A 241 -21.46 -0.95 -8.41
C GLY A 241 -21.10 -0.77 -6.93
N TYR A 242 -19.85 -0.44 -6.62
CA TYR A 242 -19.43 -0.24 -5.23
C TYR A 242 -20.05 0.99 -4.59
N VAL A 243 -20.13 2.13 -5.30
CA VAL A 243 -20.78 3.34 -4.77
C VAL A 243 -22.28 3.11 -4.55
N THR A 244 -22.96 2.32 -5.39
CA THR A 244 -24.37 1.97 -5.15
C THR A 244 -24.58 1.02 -3.97
N ALA A 245 -23.56 0.26 -3.57
CA ALA A 245 -23.66 -0.75 -2.51
C ALA A 245 -23.31 -0.20 -1.11
N CYS A 246 -22.72 1.00 -1.03
CA CYS A 246 -22.36 1.69 0.22
C CYS A 246 -23.53 2.49 0.79
#